data_AF-A0A9D9LTB8-F1
#
_entry.id   AF-A0A9D9LTB8-F1
#
_cell.length_a   1.000
_cell.length_b   1.000
_cell.length_c   1.000
_cell.angle_alpha   90.00
_cell.angle_beta   90.00
_cell.angle_gamma   90.00
#
_symmetry.space_group_name_H-M   'P 1'
#
loop_
_entity.id
_entity.type
_entity.pdbx_description
1 polymer ?
#
loop_
_entity_poly.entity_id
_entity_poly.type
_entity_poly.pdbx_seq_one_letter_code
_entity_poly.pdbx_strand_id
1 'polypeptide(L)'
;MQGMTNSGGITAYKAEQALTVAQEAKTTAEEAKKEAEQGGGGGSSIELADVTNVVAIAGDGRVKFRWTDPDDVTYNGATLAKWAGTKLVRKEGSAPENVNDGTLVLDTTTRNAHKTAAYIDSGLTNGTTYFYHFFPHSSAGTYTTGTSISKTPTPKPQATMTLSSSSVRVVADRSTTITVTSNCAGEIFAVSSDENFATVSVSGNTVTITGVAIGSATVTISQDEDENYASPEEAVVAVTIPAISTVLDENSWEQISEVAQSGQGDLYWDVGDCKEITLNGAVGSQLTLSNTKLCVFILDFNHPTNGAAENNIIFGGFKTALTNGVDVALADNKYGANVTDGTICFNMNHKSTTSGSDGTAGYYGTNYGGWKGTDLRYDILGATSTQPSQYNQLKNTSNVGYDATEATLTNPKANTLLAALPSDLRGVMRLWTRYVDAVGNNSDVDANIKATVDAITLLAEPEIFASRSYANQYEYNHNTRMAYYTNGNGTIKKKHSDASAAVLWWESSPLCSDTFHLCRVNTNGNANASIAYYSNALAPAFKL
;
A
#
# COMPACT_ATOMS: atom_id res chain seq x y z
N MET A 1 18.72 -55.78 -128.23
CA MET A 1 17.41 -55.88 -127.55
C MET A 1 17.60 -56.86 -126.40
N GLN A 2 17.08 -56.51 -125.21
CA GLN A 2 17.13 -57.25 -123.92
C GLN A 2 18.53 -57.27 -123.26
N GLY A 3 18.78 -56.81 -122.03
CA GLY A 3 17.90 -56.50 -120.90
C GLY A 3 17.80 -57.70 -119.96
N MET A 4 18.70 -57.81 -118.96
CA MET A 4 18.47 -58.57 -117.73
C MET A 4 19.18 -57.91 -116.53
N THR A 5 18.37 -57.69 -115.51
CA THR A 5 18.59 -57.04 -114.22
C THR A 5 19.42 -57.90 -113.27
N ASN A 6 20.44 -57.33 -112.62
CA ASN A 6 21.13 -57.96 -111.48
C ASN A 6 20.81 -57.20 -110.18
N SER A 7 19.56 -57.28 -109.74
CA SER A 7 19.06 -56.65 -108.50
C SER A 7 19.25 -57.52 -107.24
N GLY A 8 19.90 -58.68 -107.36
CA GLY A 8 20.14 -59.60 -106.23
C GLY A 8 21.36 -59.28 -105.37
N GLY A 9 22.38 -58.62 -105.93
CA GLY A 9 23.66 -58.39 -105.23
C GLY A 9 23.69 -57.19 -104.29
N ILE A 10 22.87 -56.16 -104.54
CA ILE A 10 22.91 -54.90 -103.77
C ILE A 10 22.09 -55.00 -102.47
N THR A 11 21.05 -55.84 -102.45
CA THR A 11 20.17 -56.03 -101.28
C THR A 11 20.81 -56.92 -100.22
N ALA A 12 21.60 -57.94 -100.63
CA ALA A 12 22.34 -58.80 -99.72
C ALA A 12 23.51 -58.08 -99.04
N TYR A 13 24.26 -57.25 -99.80
CA TYR A 13 25.38 -56.48 -99.25
C TYR A 13 24.95 -55.43 -98.20
N LYS A 14 23.77 -54.81 -98.37
CA LYS A 14 23.20 -53.89 -97.37
C LYS A 14 22.65 -54.59 -96.14
N ALA A 15 22.15 -55.82 -96.27
CA ALA A 15 21.68 -56.62 -95.15
C ALA A 15 22.84 -57.13 -94.28
N GLU A 16 23.95 -57.55 -94.90
CA GLU A 16 25.16 -57.95 -94.15
C GLU A 16 25.81 -56.77 -93.43
N GLN A 17 25.91 -55.58 -94.04
CA GLN A 17 26.43 -54.40 -93.34
C GLN A 17 25.53 -53.95 -92.18
N ALA A 18 24.20 -54.03 -92.33
CA ALA A 18 23.27 -53.73 -91.25
C ALA A 18 23.35 -54.75 -90.08
N LEU A 19 23.62 -56.01 -90.39
CA LEU A 19 23.82 -57.05 -89.38
C LEU A 19 25.13 -56.85 -88.61
N THR A 20 26.22 -56.50 -89.30
CA THR A 20 27.51 -56.18 -88.66
C THR A 20 27.41 -54.96 -87.74
N VAL A 21 26.74 -53.89 -88.17
CA VAL A 21 26.51 -52.68 -87.34
C VAL A 21 25.60 -52.99 -86.14
N ALA A 22 24.59 -53.85 -86.31
CA ALA A 22 23.74 -54.28 -85.20
C ALA A 22 24.50 -55.19 -84.19
N GLN A 23 25.42 -56.04 -84.68
CA GLN A 23 26.27 -56.86 -83.83
C GLN A 23 27.27 -55.99 -83.04
N GLU A 24 27.92 -55.01 -83.69
CA GLU A 24 28.84 -54.07 -83.06
C GLU A 24 28.12 -53.18 -82.03
N ALA A 25 26.90 -52.71 -82.33
CA ALA A 25 26.07 -51.97 -81.38
C ALA A 25 25.63 -52.82 -80.18
N LYS A 26 25.36 -54.12 -80.39
CA LYS A 26 25.02 -55.06 -79.30
C LYS A 26 26.23 -55.36 -78.42
N THR A 27 27.41 -55.58 -78.99
CA THR A 27 28.66 -55.77 -78.25
C THR A 27 29.01 -54.51 -77.45
N THR A 28 28.87 -53.32 -78.06
CA THR A 28 29.11 -52.03 -77.38
C THR A 28 28.09 -51.80 -76.25
N ALA A 29 26.84 -52.21 -76.40
CA ALA A 29 25.82 -52.12 -75.35
C ALA A 29 26.03 -53.15 -74.23
N GLU A 30 26.53 -54.34 -74.53
CA GLU A 30 26.88 -55.38 -73.55
C GLU A 30 28.18 -55.01 -72.79
N GLU A 31 29.14 -54.35 -73.45
CA GLU A 31 30.33 -53.77 -72.82
C GLU A 31 30.00 -52.55 -71.96
N ALA A 32 29.13 -51.65 -72.41
CA ALA A 32 28.63 -50.52 -71.61
C ALA A 32 27.79 -50.98 -70.40
N LYS A 33 27.07 -52.10 -70.53
CA LYS A 33 26.38 -52.73 -69.39
C LYS A 33 27.36 -53.37 -68.42
N LYS A 34 28.46 -53.98 -68.90
CA LYS A 34 29.56 -54.46 -68.06
C LYS A 34 30.31 -53.33 -67.36
N GLU A 35 30.52 -52.17 -68.01
CA GLU A 35 31.11 -50.99 -67.36
C GLU A 35 30.16 -50.35 -66.34
N ALA A 36 28.84 -50.39 -66.56
CA ALA A 36 27.85 -49.97 -65.57
C ALA A 36 27.70 -50.95 -64.39
N GLU A 37 27.97 -52.24 -64.61
CA GLU A 37 27.92 -53.29 -63.58
C GLU A 37 29.28 -53.51 -62.88
N GLN A 38 30.40 -53.06 -63.46
CA GLN A 38 31.77 -53.17 -62.90
C GLN A 38 32.40 -51.83 -62.51
N GLY A 39 31.77 -50.69 -62.81
CA GLY A 39 32.19 -49.37 -62.33
C GLY A 39 31.71 -49.09 -60.91
N GLY A 40 32.49 -49.48 -59.89
CA GLY A 40 32.20 -49.01 -58.53
C GLY A 40 32.89 -49.69 -57.35
N GLY A 41 34.00 -50.41 -57.53
CA GLY A 41 34.86 -50.86 -56.44
C GLY A 41 35.67 -49.69 -55.84
N GLY A 42 34.99 -48.79 -55.15
CA GLY A 42 35.53 -47.59 -54.51
C GLY A 42 34.37 -46.72 -54.04
N GLY A 43 33.74 -47.10 -52.94
CA GLY A 43 32.53 -46.47 -52.42
C GLY A 43 32.76 -45.04 -51.96
N SER A 44 32.69 -44.08 -52.88
CA SER A 44 32.40 -42.69 -52.56
C SER A 44 30.90 -42.57 -52.37
N SER A 45 30.46 -42.82 -51.14
CA SER A 45 29.07 -42.62 -50.76
C SER A 45 28.69 -41.14 -50.90
N ILE A 46 27.65 -40.84 -51.69
CA ILE A 46 27.18 -39.46 -51.86
C ILE A 46 26.54 -39.00 -50.54
N GLU A 47 27.13 -37.99 -49.93
CA GLU A 47 26.62 -37.33 -48.72
C GLU A 47 25.41 -36.45 -49.07
N LEU A 48 24.48 -36.32 -48.12
CA LEU A 48 23.41 -35.33 -48.19
C LEU A 48 23.98 -33.94 -47.87
N ALA A 49 23.21 -32.88 -48.15
CA ALA A 49 23.51 -31.58 -47.58
C ALA A 49 23.38 -31.62 -46.05
N ASP A 50 23.98 -30.64 -45.38
CA ASP A 50 23.81 -30.45 -43.94
C ASP A 50 22.40 -29.90 -43.61
N VAL A 51 22.02 -29.98 -42.33
CA VAL A 51 20.83 -29.27 -41.84
C VAL A 51 21.00 -27.76 -42.00
N THR A 52 19.89 -27.04 -42.19
CA THR A 52 19.89 -25.57 -42.29
C THR A 52 18.94 -24.94 -41.29
N ASN A 53 19.02 -23.62 -41.11
CA ASN A 53 18.18 -22.85 -40.17
C ASN A 53 18.22 -23.39 -38.73
N VAL A 54 19.39 -23.84 -38.28
CA VAL A 54 19.57 -24.37 -36.92
C VAL A 54 19.39 -23.24 -35.90
N VAL A 55 18.39 -23.39 -35.04
CA VAL A 55 18.15 -22.54 -33.88
C VAL A 55 18.31 -23.39 -32.64
N ALA A 56 19.31 -23.06 -31.81
CA ALA A 56 19.50 -23.67 -30.50
C ALA A 56 19.45 -22.62 -29.39
N ILE A 57 18.52 -22.80 -28.46
CA ILE A 57 18.27 -21.87 -27.35
C ILE A 57 18.49 -22.64 -26.05
N ALA A 58 19.47 -22.20 -25.26
CA ALA A 58 19.71 -22.72 -23.92
C ALA A 58 18.64 -22.21 -22.95
N GLY A 59 18.26 -23.04 -21.98
CA GLY A 59 17.43 -22.66 -20.85
C GLY A 59 17.83 -23.48 -19.63
N ASP A 60 17.07 -23.34 -18.54
CA ASP A 60 17.37 -24.03 -17.28
C ASP A 60 17.36 -25.56 -17.44
N GLY A 61 18.55 -26.16 -17.29
CA GLY A 61 18.78 -27.60 -17.43
C GLY A 61 18.40 -28.19 -18.80
N ARG A 62 18.33 -27.36 -19.86
CA ARG A 62 17.86 -27.80 -21.18
C ARG A 62 18.41 -27.00 -22.36
N VAL A 63 18.34 -27.58 -23.55
CA VAL A 63 18.54 -26.86 -24.84
C VAL A 63 17.40 -27.22 -25.80
N LYS A 64 16.79 -26.20 -26.41
CA LYS A 64 15.72 -26.35 -27.42
C LYS A 64 16.29 -26.20 -28.82
N PHE A 65 15.95 -27.12 -29.72
CA PHE A 65 16.46 -27.18 -31.10
C PHE A 65 15.34 -27.08 -32.14
N ARG A 66 15.55 -26.27 -33.17
CA ARG A 66 14.80 -26.30 -34.44
C ARG A 66 15.77 -26.30 -35.61
N TRP A 67 15.43 -26.98 -36.70
CA TRP A 67 16.22 -27.00 -37.92
C TRP A 67 15.37 -27.44 -39.13
N THR A 68 15.94 -27.29 -40.32
CA THR A 68 15.40 -27.82 -41.59
C THR A 68 16.31 -28.97 -42.05
N ASP A 69 15.72 -30.15 -42.25
CA ASP A 69 16.44 -31.31 -42.79
C ASP A 69 16.77 -31.09 -44.27
N PRO A 70 17.87 -31.66 -44.78
CA PRO A 70 18.27 -31.50 -46.17
C PRO A 70 17.28 -32.17 -47.15
N ASP A 71 17.24 -31.66 -48.37
CA ASP A 71 16.56 -32.30 -49.48
C ASP A 71 17.33 -33.52 -49.99
N ASP A 72 16.67 -34.36 -50.79
CA ASP A 72 17.35 -35.46 -51.48
C ASP A 72 18.33 -34.92 -52.53
N VAL A 73 19.47 -35.58 -52.70
CA VAL A 73 20.42 -35.24 -53.76
C VAL A 73 19.93 -35.85 -55.06
N THR A 74 19.72 -35.01 -56.09
CA THR A 74 19.25 -35.47 -57.40
C THR A 74 20.15 -34.96 -58.53
N TYR A 75 20.27 -35.74 -59.60
CA TYR A 75 20.95 -35.35 -60.83
C TYR A 75 20.15 -35.86 -62.03
N ASN A 76 19.79 -34.97 -62.96
CA ASN A 76 18.96 -35.28 -64.13
C ASN A 76 17.69 -36.09 -63.82
N GLY A 77 17.03 -35.82 -62.69
CA GLY A 77 15.80 -36.49 -62.26
C GLY A 77 15.98 -37.84 -61.55
N ALA A 78 17.21 -38.35 -61.44
CA ALA A 78 17.52 -39.54 -60.63
C ALA A 78 17.92 -39.12 -59.21
N THR A 79 17.39 -39.81 -58.20
CA THR A 79 17.78 -39.63 -56.79
C THR A 79 19.09 -40.37 -56.52
N LEU A 80 20.14 -39.60 -56.23
CA LEU A 80 21.48 -40.09 -55.94
C LEU A 80 21.68 -40.39 -54.44
N ALA A 81 21.05 -39.62 -53.56
CA ALA A 81 20.99 -39.90 -52.13
C ALA A 81 19.63 -39.46 -51.57
N LYS A 82 18.88 -40.42 -51.02
CA LYS A 82 17.58 -40.17 -50.39
C LYS A 82 17.75 -40.01 -48.89
N TRP A 83 17.30 -38.90 -48.31
CA TRP A 83 17.30 -38.67 -46.86
C TRP A 83 16.47 -39.73 -46.15
N ALA A 84 17.07 -40.34 -45.12
CA ALA A 84 16.43 -41.35 -44.28
C ALA A 84 16.23 -40.87 -42.84
N GLY A 85 17.09 -39.98 -42.35
CA GLY A 85 16.97 -39.44 -41.01
C GLY A 85 18.04 -38.42 -40.69
N THR A 86 17.92 -37.79 -39.52
CA THR A 86 18.94 -36.92 -38.93
C THR A 86 19.14 -37.34 -37.48
N LYS A 87 20.38 -37.70 -37.12
CA LYS A 87 20.76 -37.98 -35.73
C LYS A 87 21.34 -36.73 -35.09
N LEU A 88 20.94 -36.43 -33.85
CA LEU A 88 21.54 -35.39 -33.03
C LEU A 88 22.32 -36.06 -31.90
N VAL A 89 23.63 -35.80 -31.85
CA VAL A 89 24.52 -36.34 -30.82
C VAL A 89 25.02 -35.21 -29.95
N ARG A 90 25.08 -35.44 -28.63
CA ARG A 90 25.57 -34.51 -27.62
C ARG A 90 26.85 -35.03 -27.00
N LYS A 91 27.85 -34.16 -26.77
CA LYS A 91 29.09 -34.46 -26.06
C LYS A 91 29.53 -33.28 -25.20
N GLU A 92 30.21 -33.55 -24.10
CA GLU A 92 30.85 -32.53 -23.26
C GLU A 92 32.30 -32.31 -23.71
N GLY A 93 32.81 -31.08 -23.59
CA GLY A 93 34.20 -30.73 -23.86
C GLY A 93 34.57 -30.50 -25.35
N SER A 94 33.94 -31.20 -26.29
CA SER A 94 34.15 -30.99 -27.73
C SER A 94 32.94 -31.40 -28.57
N ALA A 95 32.90 -30.97 -29.83
CA ALA A 95 31.91 -31.46 -30.80
C ALA A 95 32.08 -32.98 -31.04
N PRO A 96 30.97 -33.74 -31.16
CA PRO A 96 30.99 -35.11 -31.66
C PRO A 96 31.65 -35.18 -33.05
N GLU A 97 32.61 -36.10 -33.23
CA GLU A 97 33.26 -36.32 -34.53
C GLU A 97 32.48 -37.29 -35.44
N ASN A 98 31.65 -38.15 -34.83
CA ASN A 98 30.82 -39.12 -35.54
C ASN A 98 29.60 -39.50 -34.69
N VAL A 99 28.69 -40.30 -35.25
CA VAL A 99 27.42 -40.67 -34.61
C VAL A 99 27.53 -41.47 -33.31
N ASN A 100 28.71 -42.05 -33.02
CA ASN A 100 28.98 -42.81 -31.79
C ASN A 100 29.85 -42.03 -30.78
N ASP A 101 30.28 -40.81 -31.12
CA ASP A 101 31.14 -39.98 -30.29
C ASP A 101 30.32 -39.06 -29.38
N GLY A 102 29.60 -39.67 -28.43
CA GLY A 102 28.76 -38.95 -27.47
C GLY A 102 27.47 -39.68 -27.15
N THR A 103 26.51 -38.96 -26.58
CA THR A 103 25.16 -39.44 -26.31
C THR A 103 24.26 -39.12 -27.50
N LEU A 104 23.67 -40.12 -28.13
CA LEU A 104 22.59 -39.91 -29.10
C LEU A 104 21.37 -39.35 -28.35
N VAL A 105 21.05 -38.07 -28.57
CA VAL A 105 19.91 -37.42 -27.90
C VAL A 105 18.63 -37.51 -28.72
N LEU A 106 18.73 -37.62 -30.05
CA LEU A 106 17.56 -37.79 -30.92
C LEU A 106 17.94 -38.49 -32.22
N ASP A 107 17.06 -39.36 -32.70
CA ASP A 107 17.09 -39.93 -34.05
C ASP A 107 15.74 -39.69 -34.73
N THR A 108 15.69 -38.76 -35.68
CA THR A 108 14.46 -38.44 -36.41
C THR A 108 14.47 -39.08 -37.79
N THR A 109 13.40 -39.82 -38.09
CA THR A 109 13.13 -40.42 -39.41
C THR A 109 11.97 -39.74 -40.15
N THR A 110 11.42 -38.65 -39.58
CA THR A 110 10.37 -37.84 -40.21
C THR A 110 10.94 -36.50 -40.64
N ARG A 111 11.04 -36.27 -41.95
CA ARG A 111 11.68 -35.07 -42.50
C ARG A 111 10.97 -33.81 -41.98
N ASN A 112 11.76 -32.86 -41.50
CA ASN A 112 11.32 -31.57 -40.97
C ASN A 112 10.42 -31.66 -39.73
N ALA A 113 10.46 -32.76 -38.97
CA ALA A 113 9.71 -32.91 -37.71
C ALA A 113 9.96 -31.76 -36.72
N HIS A 114 11.17 -31.21 -36.73
CA HIS A 114 11.59 -30.13 -35.81
C HIS A 114 11.80 -28.78 -36.47
N LYS A 115 11.15 -28.54 -37.63
CA LYS A 115 11.20 -27.23 -38.30
C LYS A 115 10.39 -26.16 -37.57
N THR A 116 9.22 -26.53 -37.05
CA THR A 116 8.29 -25.60 -36.38
C THR A 116 8.17 -25.88 -34.88
N ALA A 117 8.03 -27.15 -34.47
CA ALA A 117 8.04 -27.56 -33.06
C ALA A 117 9.47 -27.90 -32.63
N ALA A 118 9.95 -27.31 -31.53
CA ALA A 118 11.32 -27.55 -31.09
C ALA A 118 11.46 -28.92 -30.42
N TYR A 119 12.58 -29.60 -30.68
CA TYR A 119 13.05 -30.69 -29.82
C TYR A 119 13.62 -30.10 -28.52
N ILE A 120 13.45 -30.75 -27.38
CA ILE A 120 13.98 -30.31 -26.09
C ILE A 120 14.89 -31.40 -25.55
N ASP A 121 16.18 -31.13 -25.49
CA ASP A 121 17.12 -31.93 -24.71
C ASP A 121 17.11 -31.42 -23.26
N SER A 122 16.81 -32.28 -22.30
CA SER A 122 16.56 -31.92 -20.88
C SER A 122 17.41 -32.77 -19.93
N GLY A 123 17.45 -32.38 -18.65
CA GLY A 123 18.30 -33.04 -17.65
C GLY A 123 19.77 -32.68 -17.76
N LEU A 124 20.08 -31.53 -18.36
CA LEU A 124 21.44 -30.99 -18.49
C LEU A 124 21.85 -30.26 -17.21
N THR A 125 23.15 -30.20 -16.95
CA THR A 125 23.70 -29.43 -15.84
C THR A 125 23.93 -27.98 -16.27
N ASN A 126 23.41 -27.01 -15.52
CA ASN A 126 23.67 -25.59 -15.78
C ASN A 126 25.15 -25.24 -15.60
N GLY A 127 25.66 -24.36 -16.46
CA GLY A 127 27.08 -23.97 -16.50
C GLY A 127 27.97 -24.95 -17.26
N THR A 128 27.50 -26.17 -17.55
CA THR A 128 28.22 -27.13 -18.39
C THR A 128 27.96 -26.83 -19.86
N THR A 129 29.03 -26.63 -20.65
CA THR A 129 28.91 -26.44 -22.10
C THR A 129 28.77 -27.80 -22.79
N TYR A 130 27.62 -28.00 -23.43
CA TYR A 130 27.33 -29.15 -24.25
C TYR A 130 27.51 -28.80 -25.72
N PHE A 131 28.19 -29.67 -26.44
CA PHE A 131 28.35 -29.60 -27.88
C PHE A 131 27.42 -30.59 -28.55
N TYR A 132 26.82 -30.18 -29.65
CA TYR A 132 25.85 -30.94 -30.42
C TYR A 132 26.31 -31.00 -31.87
N HIS A 133 26.07 -32.14 -32.50
CA HIS A 133 26.33 -32.33 -33.93
C HIS A 133 25.14 -33.02 -34.59
N PHE A 134 24.73 -32.48 -35.75
CA PHE A 134 23.69 -33.06 -36.58
C PHE A 134 24.32 -33.94 -37.66
N PHE A 135 23.86 -35.19 -37.74
CA PHE A 135 24.29 -36.16 -38.73
C PHE A 135 23.09 -36.59 -39.59
N PRO A 136 22.73 -35.82 -40.63
CA PRO A 136 21.83 -36.29 -41.68
C PRO A 136 22.39 -37.55 -42.31
N HIS A 137 21.52 -38.50 -42.63
CA HIS A 137 21.95 -39.73 -43.29
C HIS A 137 21.00 -40.18 -44.39
N SER A 138 21.60 -40.81 -45.39
CA SER A 138 20.85 -41.38 -46.50
C SER A 138 20.31 -42.76 -46.16
N SER A 139 19.38 -43.24 -46.97
CA SER A 139 18.88 -44.63 -46.92
C SER A 139 19.97 -45.68 -47.20
N ALA A 140 21.11 -45.27 -47.75
CA ALA A 140 22.29 -46.12 -47.94
C ALA A 140 23.22 -46.17 -46.71
N GLY A 141 22.89 -45.45 -45.62
CA GLY A 141 23.67 -45.45 -44.38
C GLY A 141 24.86 -44.50 -44.37
N THR A 142 24.98 -43.63 -45.37
CA THR A 142 25.98 -42.55 -45.43
C THR A 142 25.59 -41.41 -44.51
N TYR A 143 26.49 -40.99 -43.63
CA TYR A 143 26.29 -39.81 -42.78
C TYR A 143 27.02 -38.60 -43.37
N THR A 144 26.32 -37.47 -43.45
CA THR A 144 26.96 -36.19 -43.70
C THR A 144 27.60 -35.71 -42.40
N THR A 145 28.87 -35.32 -42.45
CA THR A 145 29.49 -34.57 -41.35
C THR A 145 29.02 -33.12 -41.45
N GLY A 146 28.20 -32.71 -40.49
CA GLY A 146 27.33 -31.54 -40.60
C GLY A 146 27.61 -30.46 -39.56
N THR A 147 26.54 -29.80 -39.14
CA THR A 147 26.59 -28.58 -38.34
C THR A 147 26.87 -28.91 -36.88
N SER A 148 27.90 -28.27 -36.32
CA SER A 148 28.17 -28.28 -34.88
C SER A 148 27.66 -27.01 -34.21
N ILE A 149 27.07 -27.14 -33.02
CA ILE A 149 26.71 -26.00 -32.18
C ILE A 149 27.01 -26.33 -30.72
N SER A 150 27.41 -25.33 -29.94
CA SER A 150 27.54 -25.46 -28.49
C SER A 150 26.56 -24.55 -27.77
N LYS A 151 26.06 -25.03 -26.62
CA LYS A 151 25.18 -24.29 -25.72
C LYS A 151 25.50 -24.63 -24.27
N THR A 152 25.40 -23.61 -23.43
CA THR A 152 25.58 -23.71 -21.99
C THR A 152 24.24 -23.37 -21.34
N PRO A 153 23.50 -24.36 -20.81
CA PRO A 153 22.32 -24.12 -19.99
C PRO A 153 22.63 -23.16 -18.84
N THR A 154 21.72 -22.24 -18.56
CA THR A 154 21.83 -21.27 -17.47
C THR A 154 20.61 -21.39 -16.59
N PRO A 155 20.76 -21.26 -15.25
CA PRO A 155 19.63 -21.30 -14.34
C PRO A 155 18.66 -20.17 -14.65
N LYS A 156 17.38 -20.35 -14.27
CA LYS A 156 16.43 -19.24 -14.26
C LYS A 156 16.97 -18.12 -13.36
N PRO A 157 16.76 -16.85 -13.71
CA PRO A 157 17.01 -15.76 -12.75
C PRO A 157 16.13 -15.96 -11.50
N GLN A 158 16.64 -15.55 -10.33
CA GLN A 158 15.87 -15.57 -9.09
C GLN A 158 14.74 -14.54 -9.15
N ALA A 159 13.55 -14.90 -8.69
CA ALA A 159 12.43 -13.96 -8.56
C ALA A 159 12.72 -12.87 -7.51
N THR A 160 12.05 -11.74 -7.65
CA THR A 160 12.02 -10.67 -6.64
C THR A 160 10.67 -10.69 -5.93
N MET A 161 10.68 -10.68 -4.60
CA MET A 161 9.48 -10.59 -3.77
C MET A 161 9.59 -9.41 -2.81
N THR A 162 8.56 -8.57 -2.74
CA THR A 162 8.46 -7.46 -1.79
C THR A 162 7.12 -7.49 -1.07
N LEU A 163 7.11 -7.02 0.18
CA LEU A 163 5.93 -7.00 1.05
C LEU A 163 5.49 -5.55 1.28
N SER A 164 4.19 -5.35 1.47
CA SER A 164 3.65 -4.05 1.88
C SER A 164 4.11 -3.63 3.28
N SER A 165 4.53 -4.57 4.13
CA SER A 165 5.17 -4.30 5.43
C SER A 165 6.04 -5.48 5.88
N SER A 166 7.11 -5.19 6.63
CA SER A 166 7.94 -6.20 7.31
C SER A 166 7.51 -6.45 8.77
N SER A 167 6.55 -5.68 9.27
CA SER A 167 5.96 -5.89 10.60
C SER A 167 4.50 -5.45 10.65
N VAL A 168 3.71 -6.12 11.48
CA VAL A 168 2.31 -5.79 11.69
C VAL A 168 1.94 -5.88 13.17
N ARG A 169 1.02 -4.99 13.58
CA ARG A 169 0.28 -5.10 14.82
C ARG A 169 -1.14 -5.51 14.52
N VAL A 170 -1.62 -6.53 15.23
CA VAL A 170 -2.97 -7.07 15.07
C VAL A 170 -3.62 -7.24 16.43
N VAL A 171 -4.91 -6.95 16.52
CA VAL A 171 -5.70 -7.16 17.74
C VAL A 171 -6.00 -8.66 17.87
N ALA A 172 -6.06 -9.18 19.10
CA ALA A 172 -6.56 -10.52 19.34
C ALA A 172 -7.96 -10.69 18.72
N ASP A 173 -8.20 -11.84 18.10
CA ASP A 173 -9.43 -12.18 17.36
C ASP A 173 -9.74 -11.28 16.15
N ARG A 174 -8.77 -10.49 15.67
CA ARG A 174 -8.88 -9.68 14.45
C ARG A 174 -7.84 -10.06 13.43
N SER A 175 -8.04 -9.59 12.20
CA SER A 175 -7.16 -9.87 11.08
C SER A 175 -6.61 -8.60 10.45
N THR A 176 -5.41 -8.69 9.91
CA THR A 176 -4.79 -7.69 9.04
C THR A 176 -4.22 -8.37 7.79
N THR A 177 -3.89 -7.59 6.77
CA THR A 177 -3.41 -8.12 5.49
C THR A 177 -2.08 -7.53 5.07
N ILE A 178 -1.25 -8.36 4.45
CA ILE A 178 -0.04 -7.97 3.74
C ILE A 178 -0.20 -8.32 2.27
N THR A 179 0.16 -7.37 1.41
CA THR A 179 0.19 -7.61 -0.03
C THR A 179 1.59 -8.01 -0.45
N VAL A 180 1.69 -9.13 -1.17
CA VAL A 180 2.92 -9.62 -1.79
C VAL A 180 2.99 -9.08 -3.23
N THR A 181 4.12 -8.49 -3.60
CA THR A 181 4.42 -8.11 -4.98
C THR A 181 5.59 -8.94 -5.47
N SER A 182 5.38 -9.69 -6.54
CA SER A 182 6.39 -10.56 -7.13
C SER A 182 6.36 -10.51 -8.65
N ASN A 183 7.52 -10.73 -9.28
CA ASN A 183 7.62 -10.94 -10.73
C ASN A 183 7.46 -12.41 -11.14
N CYS A 184 7.35 -13.31 -10.16
CA CYS A 184 7.07 -14.73 -10.35
C CYS A 184 5.57 -14.99 -10.22
N ALA A 185 5.05 -15.87 -11.08
CA ALA A 185 3.67 -16.35 -11.05
C ALA A 185 3.47 -17.61 -10.20
N GLY A 186 4.53 -18.11 -9.54
CA GLY A 186 4.46 -19.26 -8.64
C GLY A 186 3.52 -19.02 -7.45
N GLU A 187 3.01 -20.10 -6.87
CA GLU A 187 2.07 -20.05 -5.74
C GLU A 187 2.75 -19.48 -4.49
N ILE A 188 2.02 -18.67 -3.72
CA ILE A 188 2.50 -18.04 -2.49
C ILE A 188 2.04 -18.87 -1.29
N PHE A 189 2.97 -19.10 -0.36
CA PHE A 189 2.71 -19.77 0.91
C PHE A 189 3.08 -18.86 2.08
N ALA A 190 2.41 -19.06 3.21
CA ALA A 190 2.74 -18.37 4.43
C ALA A 190 2.56 -19.30 5.63
N VAL A 191 3.50 -19.24 6.57
CA VAL A 191 3.51 -20.09 7.77
C VAL A 191 3.79 -19.22 8.99
N SER A 192 2.97 -19.39 10.04
CA SER A 192 3.22 -18.76 11.33
C SER A 192 4.22 -19.58 12.14
N SER A 193 5.13 -18.91 12.85
CA SER A 193 6.05 -19.56 13.79
C SER A 193 5.35 -20.08 15.04
N ASP A 194 4.21 -19.50 15.42
CA ASP A 194 3.43 -19.89 16.61
C ASP A 194 1.96 -19.54 16.42
N GLU A 195 1.13 -20.56 16.17
CA GLU A 195 -0.31 -20.42 15.98
C GLU A 195 -1.08 -20.10 17.27
N ASN A 196 -0.44 -20.18 18.45
CA ASN A 196 -1.06 -19.70 19.69
C ASN A 196 -1.19 -18.18 19.72
N PHE A 197 -0.35 -17.47 18.95
CA PHE A 197 -0.34 -16.01 18.89
C PHE A 197 -0.87 -15.48 17.57
N ALA A 198 -0.56 -16.12 16.44
CA ALA A 198 -1.06 -15.69 15.14
C ALA A 198 -1.26 -16.85 14.16
N THR A 199 -2.38 -16.86 13.44
CA THR A 199 -2.63 -17.77 12.32
C THR A 199 -2.56 -17.02 10.99
N VAL A 200 -2.34 -17.75 9.89
CA VAL A 200 -2.18 -17.15 8.56
C VAL A 200 -2.97 -17.89 7.48
N SER A 201 -3.47 -17.15 6.49
CA SER A 201 -4.04 -17.70 5.26
C SER A 201 -3.61 -16.88 4.04
N VAL A 202 -3.57 -17.51 2.87
CA VAL A 202 -3.16 -16.86 1.61
C VAL A 202 -4.30 -16.95 0.59
N SER A 203 -4.59 -15.84 -0.07
CA SER A 203 -5.54 -15.78 -1.19
C SER A 203 -4.99 -14.88 -2.29
N GLY A 204 -4.57 -15.48 -3.40
CA GLY A 204 -3.86 -14.76 -4.46
C GLY A 204 -2.56 -14.17 -3.93
N ASN A 205 -2.40 -12.86 -4.03
CA ASN A 205 -1.23 -12.14 -3.51
C ASN A 205 -1.46 -11.49 -2.14
N THR A 206 -2.56 -11.82 -1.46
CA THR A 206 -2.88 -11.28 -0.13
C THR A 206 -2.64 -12.34 0.94
N VAL A 207 -1.79 -12.02 1.92
CA VAL A 207 -1.57 -12.82 3.13
C VAL A 207 -2.41 -12.20 4.25
N THR A 208 -3.36 -12.95 4.79
CA THR A 208 -4.18 -12.52 5.93
C THR A 208 -3.63 -13.13 7.21
N ILE A 209 -3.29 -12.27 8.17
CA ILE A 209 -2.74 -12.63 9.48
C ILE A 209 -3.82 -12.36 10.53
N THR A 210 -4.19 -13.36 11.32
CA THR A 210 -5.17 -13.25 12.41
C THR A 210 -4.46 -13.36 13.74
N GLY A 211 -4.64 -12.36 14.62
CA GLY A 211 -4.15 -12.42 15.99
C GLY A 211 -5.00 -13.38 16.82
N VAL A 212 -4.36 -14.23 17.62
CA VAL A 212 -5.03 -15.24 18.47
C VAL A 212 -4.94 -14.84 19.94
N ALA A 213 -3.74 -14.51 20.42
CA ALA A 213 -3.52 -14.11 21.80
C ALA A 213 -2.41 -13.07 21.91
N ILE A 214 -2.40 -12.32 23.02
CA ILE A 214 -1.35 -11.36 23.34
C ILE A 214 0.01 -12.06 23.31
N GLY A 215 0.97 -11.49 22.58
CA GLY A 215 2.28 -12.07 22.37
C GLY A 215 2.88 -11.64 21.03
N SER A 216 3.77 -12.47 20.51
CA SER A 216 4.41 -12.22 19.23
C SER A 216 4.64 -13.53 18.48
N ALA A 217 4.65 -13.43 17.15
CA ALA A 217 5.01 -14.49 16.23
C ALA A 217 5.75 -13.88 15.04
N THR A 218 6.28 -14.73 14.17
CA THR A 218 6.74 -14.33 12.84
C THR A 218 5.99 -15.11 11.79
N VAL A 219 5.67 -14.47 10.67
CA VAL A 219 5.11 -15.14 9.49
C VAL A 219 6.18 -15.20 8.42
N THR A 220 6.57 -16.41 8.02
CA THR A 220 7.47 -16.65 6.89
C THR A 220 6.63 -16.81 5.63
N ILE A 221 6.93 -15.99 4.62
CA ILE A 221 6.30 -16.01 3.31
C ILE A 221 7.30 -16.55 2.31
N SER A 222 6.89 -17.57 1.56
CA SER A 222 7.65 -18.17 0.47
C SER A 222 6.82 -18.19 -0.80
N GLN A 223 7.50 -18.41 -1.93
CA GLN A 223 6.84 -18.52 -3.23
C GLN A 223 7.51 -19.58 -4.09
N ASP A 224 6.72 -20.39 -4.77
CA ASP A 224 7.22 -21.36 -5.73
C ASP A 224 7.86 -20.67 -6.95
N GLU A 225 8.68 -21.43 -7.68
CA GLU A 225 9.20 -21.02 -8.98
C GLU A 225 8.13 -21.07 -10.07
N ASP A 226 8.41 -20.45 -11.22
CA ASP A 226 7.60 -20.56 -12.43
C ASP A 226 8.45 -20.94 -13.65
N GLU A 227 7.90 -20.82 -14.87
CA GLU A 227 8.62 -21.14 -16.11
C GLU A 227 9.84 -20.24 -16.38
N ASN A 228 9.84 -19.02 -15.86
CA ASN A 228 10.79 -17.94 -16.16
C ASN A 228 11.72 -17.61 -14.99
N TYR A 229 11.26 -17.78 -13.74
CA TYR A 229 11.97 -17.41 -12.53
C TYR A 229 12.07 -18.58 -11.55
N ALA A 230 13.22 -18.69 -10.88
CA ALA A 230 13.38 -19.55 -9.70
C ALA A 230 12.75 -18.88 -8.46
N SER A 231 12.43 -19.65 -7.42
CA SER A 231 11.84 -19.14 -6.17
C SER A 231 12.62 -17.94 -5.59
N PRO A 232 11.93 -16.91 -5.09
CA PRO A 232 12.57 -15.78 -4.42
C PRO A 232 13.14 -16.21 -3.06
N GLU A 233 13.95 -15.33 -2.46
CA GLU A 233 14.30 -15.46 -1.04
C GLU A 233 13.05 -15.30 -0.16
N GLU A 234 12.94 -16.11 0.89
CA GLU A 234 11.81 -16.04 1.83
C GLU A 234 11.80 -14.69 2.54
N ALA A 235 10.60 -14.15 2.80
CA ALA A 235 10.42 -12.93 3.55
C ALA A 235 9.80 -13.23 4.92
N VAL A 236 10.24 -12.50 5.94
CA VAL A 236 9.75 -12.67 7.31
C VAL A 236 9.03 -11.40 7.76
N VAL A 237 7.83 -11.58 8.31
CA VAL A 237 7.01 -10.53 8.89
C VAL A 237 6.99 -10.69 10.40
N ALA A 238 7.38 -9.67 11.14
CA ALA A 238 7.18 -9.64 12.59
C ALA A 238 5.71 -9.33 12.93
N VAL A 239 5.07 -10.20 13.71
CA VAL A 239 3.68 -10.03 14.18
C VAL A 239 3.68 -9.76 15.67
N THR A 240 3.05 -8.67 16.09
CA THR A 240 2.88 -8.31 17.50
C THR A 240 1.40 -8.16 17.84
N ILE A 241 0.96 -8.82 18.91
CA ILE A 241 -0.38 -8.69 19.48
C ILE A 241 -0.18 -8.01 20.85
N PRO A 242 -0.35 -6.69 20.94
CA PRO A 242 -0.03 -5.95 22.13
C PRO A 242 -1.05 -6.25 23.25
N ALA A 243 -0.61 -6.07 24.50
CA ALA A 243 -1.47 -6.24 25.68
C ALA A 243 -2.43 -5.05 25.87
N ILE A 244 -3.29 -4.81 24.88
CA ILE A 244 -4.29 -3.74 24.87
C ILE A 244 -5.67 -4.36 25.11
N SER A 245 -6.39 -3.85 26.12
CA SER A 245 -7.78 -4.24 26.37
C SER A 245 -8.71 -3.52 25.39
N THR A 246 -9.75 -4.22 24.92
CA THR A 246 -10.87 -3.61 24.18
C THR A 246 -11.78 -2.76 25.08
N VAL A 247 -11.56 -2.77 26.40
CA VAL A 247 -12.19 -1.83 27.33
C VAL A 247 -11.24 -0.66 27.54
N LEU A 248 -11.58 0.51 27.01
CA LEU A 248 -10.72 1.70 27.02
C LEU A 248 -10.16 2.04 28.41
N ASP A 249 -11.00 1.97 29.44
CA ASP A 249 -10.63 2.33 30.82
C ASP A 249 -9.58 1.41 31.46
N GLU A 250 -9.46 0.15 30.99
CA GLU A 250 -8.50 -0.82 31.50
C GLU A 250 -7.07 -0.59 30.98
N ASN A 251 -6.91 0.29 29.99
CA ASN A 251 -5.61 0.61 29.40
C ASN A 251 -4.96 1.81 30.10
N SER A 252 -3.63 1.80 30.20
CA SER A 252 -2.88 2.99 30.61
C SER A 252 -2.93 4.08 29.52
N TRP A 253 -2.66 5.33 29.90
CA TRP A 253 -2.61 6.42 28.93
C TRP A 253 -1.50 6.24 27.89
N GLU A 254 -0.37 5.64 28.28
CA GLU A 254 0.72 5.27 27.38
C GLU A 254 0.29 4.24 26.34
N GLN A 255 -0.46 3.21 26.76
CA GLN A 255 -1.03 2.20 25.86
C GLN A 255 -2.01 2.82 24.86
N ILE A 256 -2.90 3.71 25.34
CA ILE A 256 -3.86 4.42 24.49
C ILE A 256 -3.13 5.31 23.48
N SER A 257 -2.09 6.03 23.91
CA SER A 257 -1.28 6.88 23.03
C SER A 257 -0.52 6.08 21.97
N GLU A 258 0.02 4.90 22.31
CA GLU A 258 0.66 4.01 21.34
C GLU A 258 -0.34 3.56 20.25
N VAL A 259 -1.55 3.18 20.66
CA VAL A 259 -2.61 2.80 19.72
C VAL A 259 -3.05 4.00 18.86
N ALA A 260 -3.22 5.18 19.46
CA ALA A 260 -3.56 6.42 18.74
C ALA A 260 -2.54 6.73 17.64
N GLN A 261 -1.24 6.68 17.96
CA GLN A 261 -0.16 6.98 17.03
C GLN A 261 -0.01 5.92 15.92
N SER A 262 -0.41 4.67 16.19
CA SER A 262 -0.43 3.61 15.17
C SER A 262 -1.60 3.74 14.18
N GLY A 263 -2.60 4.57 14.49
CA GLY A 263 -3.79 4.76 13.67
C GLY A 263 -4.81 3.61 13.78
N GLN A 264 -4.67 2.77 14.81
CA GLN A 264 -5.45 1.54 14.98
C GLN A 264 -6.54 1.63 16.06
N GLY A 265 -6.88 2.83 16.55
CA GLY A 265 -7.81 3.00 17.67
C GLY A 265 -9.20 2.39 17.44
N ASP A 266 -9.70 2.48 16.21
CA ASP A 266 -10.98 1.92 15.75
C ASP A 266 -11.00 0.37 15.69
N LEU A 267 -9.84 -0.28 15.83
CA LEU A 267 -9.76 -1.73 15.96
C LEU A 267 -9.99 -2.21 17.40
N TYR A 268 -9.78 -1.35 18.40
CA TYR A 268 -9.86 -1.69 19.82
C TYR A 268 -11.08 -1.09 20.51
N TRP A 269 -11.46 0.13 20.15
CA TRP A 269 -12.48 0.92 20.84
C TRP A 269 -13.44 1.58 19.86
N ASP A 270 -14.60 1.97 20.36
CA ASP A 270 -15.63 2.66 19.60
C ASP A 270 -15.72 4.15 19.97
N VAL A 271 -16.24 4.95 19.03
CA VAL A 271 -16.55 6.36 19.30
C VAL A 271 -17.59 6.44 20.43
N GLY A 272 -17.27 7.19 21.48
CA GLY A 272 -18.06 7.31 22.70
C GLY A 272 -17.57 6.46 23.87
N ASP A 273 -16.63 5.53 23.64
CA ASP A 273 -16.00 4.78 24.73
C ASP A 273 -15.30 5.71 25.72
N CYS A 274 -15.39 5.36 27.00
CA CYS A 274 -15.06 6.24 28.11
C CYS A 274 -13.84 5.75 28.90
N LYS A 275 -13.05 6.70 29.40
CA LYS A 275 -12.01 6.48 30.41
C LYS A 275 -12.22 7.42 31.58
N GLU A 276 -12.23 6.89 32.80
CA GLU A 276 -12.36 7.69 34.00
C GLU A 276 -11.06 8.46 34.26
N ILE A 277 -11.19 9.73 34.60
CA ILE A 277 -10.12 10.56 35.11
C ILE A 277 -10.53 11.23 36.41
N THR A 278 -9.54 11.53 37.25
CA THR A 278 -9.75 12.31 38.46
C THR A 278 -9.19 13.71 38.28
N LEU A 279 -10.06 14.72 38.34
CA LEU A 279 -9.71 16.12 38.23
C LEU A 279 -9.43 16.73 39.60
N ASN A 280 -8.35 17.50 39.72
CA ASN A 280 -7.93 18.12 40.97
C ASN A 280 -7.40 19.55 40.78
N GLY A 281 -7.71 20.43 41.73
CA GLY A 281 -7.20 21.80 41.76
C GLY A 281 -8.21 22.84 41.27
N ALA A 282 -7.79 24.10 41.26
CA ALA A 282 -8.62 25.19 40.79
C ALA A 282 -8.65 25.26 39.24
N VAL A 283 -9.78 25.68 38.68
CA VAL A 283 -9.91 26.03 37.26
C VAL A 283 -10.52 27.43 37.21
N GLY A 284 -9.71 28.41 36.78
CA GLY A 284 -10.00 29.81 37.02
C GLY A 284 -10.06 30.14 38.52
N SER A 285 -10.81 31.18 38.86
CA SER A 285 -11.01 31.61 40.26
C SER A 285 -12.32 31.12 40.89
N GLN A 286 -13.18 30.46 40.10
CA GLN A 286 -14.59 30.21 40.45
C GLN A 286 -14.97 28.72 40.48
N LEU A 287 -14.03 27.82 40.18
CA LEU A 287 -14.22 26.38 40.32
C LEU A 287 -13.02 25.77 41.03
N THR A 288 -13.28 24.90 42.01
CA THR A 288 -12.25 24.05 42.64
C THR A 288 -12.72 22.61 42.58
N LEU A 289 -11.91 21.76 41.95
CA LEU A 289 -12.13 20.34 41.81
C LEU A 289 -11.32 19.61 42.88
N SER A 290 -11.94 18.67 43.56
CA SER A 290 -11.31 17.91 44.64
C SER A 290 -11.73 16.46 44.53
N ASN A 291 -10.82 15.63 44.00
CA ASN A 291 -11.08 14.24 43.64
C ASN A 291 -12.35 14.09 42.78
N THR A 292 -12.55 15.02 41.84
CA THR A 292 -13.75 15.00 40.99
C THR A 292 -13.55 13.96 39.88
N LYS A 293 -14.27 12.84 39.98
CA LYS A 293 -14.24 11.77 38.98
C LYS A 293 -15.23 12.05 37.86
N LEU A 294 -14.73 12.06 36.63
CA LEU A 294 -15.51 12.20 35.40
C LEU A 294 -14.88 11.35 34.31
N CYS A 295 -15.63 11.02 33.28
CA CYS A 295 -15.12 10.30 32.12
C CYS A 295 -14.83 11.26 30.97
N VAL A 296 -13.67 11.09 30.34
CA VAL A 296 -13.43 11.57 28.98
C VAL A 296 -13.84 10.47 28.01
N PHE A 297 -14.23 10.83 26.79
CA PHE A 297 -14.73 9.87 25.81
C PHE A 297 -14.17 10.13 24.42
N ILE A 298 -14.08 9.10 23.59
CA ILE A 298 -13.59 9.22 22.22
C ILE A 298 -14.60 10.01 21.39
N LEU A 299 -14.16 11.16 20.87
CA LEU A 299 -14.92 11.95 19.90
C LEU A 299 -14.73 11.45 18.48
N ASP A 300 -13.50 11.06 18.13
CA ASP A 300 -13.13 10.69 16.77
C ASP A 300 -11.80 9.93 16.72
N PHE A 301 -11.62 9.13 15.68
CA PHE A 301 -10.38 8.42 15.35
C PHE A 301 -9.77 9.02 14.09
N ASN A 302 -8.45 9.22 14.08
CA ASN A 302 -7.70 9.71 12.93
C ASN A 302 -8.31 11.00 12.33
N HIS A 303 -8.78 11.89 13.21
CA HIS A 303 -9.45 13.11 12.80
C HIS A 303 -8.48 13.97 11.99
N PRO A 304 -8.86 14.45 10.80
CA PRO A 304 -7.94 15.18 9.94
C PRO A 304 -7.50 16.49 10.61
N THR A 305 -6.19 16.64 10.79
CA THR A 305 -5.59 17.90 11.24
C THR A 305 -4.99 18.60 10.04
N ASN A 306 -5.43 19.82 9.75
CA ASN A 306 -4.94 20.63 8.63
C ASN A 306 -5.05 19.97 7.24
N GLY A 307 -6.05 19.12 7.01
CA GLY A 307 -6.24 18.44 5.72
C GLY A 307 -5.22 17.31 5.43
N ALA A 308 -4.38 16.93 6.40
CA ALA A 308 -3.54 15.74 6.34
C ALA A 308 -4.11 14.64 7.26
N ALA A 309 -4.08 13.39 6.78
CA ALA A 309 -4.37 12.24 7.63
C ALA A 309 -3.27 12.14 8.70
N GLU A 310 -3.63 12.31 9.96
CA GLU A 310 -2.76 12.07 11.11
C GLU A 310 -3.38 10.97 11.95
N ASN A 311 -2.57 10.00 12.36
CA ASN A 311 -2.99 9.00 13.32
C ASN A 311 -3.18 9.67 14.69
N ASN A 312 -4.41 9.67 15.21
CA ASN A 312 -4.74 10.29 16.48
C ASN A 312 -6.03 9.73 17.07
N ILE A 313 -6.25 10.03 18.35
CA ILE A 313 -7.57 9.90 18.98
C ILE A 313 -7.93 11.26 19.56
N ILE A 314 -9.10 11.78 19.19
CA ILE A 314 -9.64 13.00 19.78
C ILE A 314 -10.53 12.60 20.95
N PHE A 315 -10.25 13.12 22.13
CA PHE A 315 -11.05 12.95 23.32
C PHE A 315 -11.87 14.19 23.62
N GLY A 316 -13.10 13.98 24.08
CA GLY A 316 -14.03 15.00 24.57
C GLY A 316 -14.33 14.82 26.05
N GLY A 317 -14.64 15.92 26.72
CA GLY A 317 -15.06 15.97 28.11
C GLY A 317 -16.47 16.57 28.26
N PHE A 318 -17.32 16.06 29.15
CA PHE A 318 -17.17 14.90 30.03
C PHE A 318 -18.45 14.06 30.09
N LYS A 319 -18.38 12.88 30.72
CA LYS A 319 -19.53 12.05 31.12
C LYS A 319 -19.46 11.71 32.61
N THR A 320 -20.61 11.43 33.23
CA THR A 320 -20.70 11.13 34.68
C THR A 320 -20.24 9.72 35.06
N ALA A 321 -20.16 8.79 34.12
CA ALA A 321 -19.81 7.39 34.37
C ALA A 321 -19.33 6.69 33.09
N LEU A 322 -18.59 5.59 33.24
CA LEU A 322 -18.04 4.78 32.14
C LEU A 322 -19.13 4.20 31.24
N THR A 323 -20.22 3.72 31.85
CA THR A 323 -21.35 3.11 31.15
C THR A 323 -22.62 3.90 31.45
N ASN A 324 -23.41 4.21 30.41
CA ASN A 324 -24.64 4.99 30.52
C ASN A 324 -24.46 6.36 31.23
N GLY A 325 -23.25 6.92 31.19
CA GLY A 325 -22.95 8.23 31.76
C GLY A 325 -23.68 9.34 31.00
N VAL A 326 -24.11 10.36 31.74
CA VAL A 326 -24.73 11.56 31.18
C VAL A 326 -23.64 12.52 30.71
N ASP A 327 -23.76 13.05 29.50
CA ASP A 327 -22.87 14.09 29.00
C ASP A 327 -22.96 15.35 29.87
N VAL A 328 -21.84 15.80 30.42
CA VAL A 328 -21.74 16.96 31.30
C VAL A 328 -20.66 17.94 30.85
N ALA A 329 -20.86 19.20 31.22
CA ALA A 329 -19.89 20.27 31.06
C ALA A 329 -19.54 20.87 32.44
N LEU A 330 -18.29 21.32 32.59
CA LEU A 330 -17.84 21.98 33.81
C LEU A 330 -18.45 23.39 33.87
N ALA A 331 -19.02 23.75 35.01
CA ALA A 331 -19.65 25.05 35.21
C ALA A 331 -19.14 25.65 36.50
N ASP A 332 -18.64 26.88 36.46
CA ASP A 332 -18.12 27.54 37.64
C ASP A 332 -19.22 28.23 38.47
N ASN A 333 -18.83 28.85 39.58
CA ASN A 333 -19.75 29.57 40.48
C ASN A 333 -20.32 30.86 39.88
N LYS A 334 -19.87 31.28 38.69
CA LYS A 334 -20.41 32.44 37.96
C LYS A 334 -21.27 32.03 36.77
N TYR A 335 -21.46 30.73 36.52
CA TYR A 335 -22.30 30.23 35.43
C TYR A 335 -23.64 30.96 35.37
N GLY A 336 -23.96 31.49 34.19
CA GLY A 336 -25.20 32.22 33.93
C GLY A 336 -25.13 33.73 34.21
N ALA A 337 -23.98 34.25 34.65
CA ALA A 337 -23.79 35.67 34.96
C ALA A 337 -23.02 36.43 33.87
N ASN A 338 -23.33 37.72 33.74
CA ASN A 338 -22.49 38.70 33.06
C ASN A 338 -21.35 39.11 33.99
N VAL A 339 -20.11 38.81 33.62
CA VAL A 339 -18.94 39.05 34.48
C VAL A 339 -18.02 40.09 33.84
N THR A 340 -18.01 41.29 34.40
CA THR A 340 -17.28 42.46 33.87
C THR A 340 -16.24 43.03 34.81
N ASP A 341 -16.11 42.46 36.02
CA ASP A 341 -15.28 42.96 37.12
C ASP A 341 -13.82 42.46 37.08
N GLY A 342 -13.43 41.70 36.04
CA GLY A 342 -12.10 41.08 35.96
C GLY A 342 -12.03 39.69 36.58
N THR A 343 -13.13 39.15 37.12
CA THR A 343 -13.14 37.79 37.68
C THR A 343 -12.78 36.77 36.60
N ILE A 344 -11.76 35.95 36.86
CA ILE A 344 -11.37 34.83 36.01
C ILE A 344 -12.39 33.70 36.20
N CYS A 345 -13.35 33.63 35.30
CA CYS A 345 -14.46 32.68 35.27
C CYS A 345 -14.58 32.08 33.87
N PHE A 346 -15.55 31.21 33.62
CA PHE A 346 -15.72 30.54 32.33
C PHE A 346 -16.40 31.45 31.30
N ASN A 347 -16.03 32.73 31.26
CA ASN A 347 -16.27 33.64 30.17
C ASN A 347 -15.06 33.65 29.22
N MET A 348 -15.29 33.99 27.95
CA MET A 348 -14.23 33.98 26.93
C MET A 348 -13.15 35.04 27.20
N ASN A 349 -13.54 36.20 27.73
CA ASN A 349 -12.65 37.34 28.00
C ASN A 349 -12.95 37.99 29.37
N HIS A 350 -11.95 38.13 30.24
CA HIS A 350 -12.14 38.28 31.70
C HIS A 350 -12.29 39.74 32.21
N LYS A 351 -11.65 40.76 31.61
CA LYS A 351 -11.57 42.12 32.21
C LYS A 351 -12.08 43.28 31.33
N SER A 352 -12.59 44.29 32.04
CA SER A 352 -12.87 45.67 31.60
C SER A 352 -12.23 46.70 32.56
N THR A 353 -11.45 47.68 32.06
CA THR A 353 -11.18 49.02 32.66
C THR A 353 -10.52 49.90 31.57
N THR A 354 -10.95 51.09 31.13
CA THR A 354 -11.88 52.15 31.57
C THR A 354 -12.54 52.81 30.33
N SER A 355 -13.72 53.42 30.56
CA SER A 355 -14.54 54.31 29.70
C SER A 355 -13.94 54.81 28.37
N GLY A 356 -14.69 54.61 27.28
CA GLY A 356 -14.52 55.38 26.04
C GLY A 356 -14.83 56.87 26.24
N SER A 357 -14.31 57.72 25.36
CA SER A 357 -14.41 59.18 25.42
C SER A 357 -15.81 59.76 25.14
N ASP A 358 -16.82 58.92 24.90
CA ASP A 358 -18.19 59.32 24.51
C ASP A 358 -19.23 59.22 25.64
N GLY A 359 -18.83 58.77 26.83
CA GLY A 359 -19.74 58.64 27.98
C GLY A 359 -20.79 57.53 27.84
N THR A 360 -20.71 56.68 26.80
CA THR A 360 -21.55 55.48 26.68
C THR A 360 -20.88 54.32 27.43
N ALA A 361 -21.64 53.60 28.24
CA ALA A 361 -21.14 52.46 28.99
C ALA A 361 -20.62 51.33 28.06
N GLY A 362 -19.31 51.10 28.09
CA GLY A 362 -18.62 49.81 27.89
C GLY A 362 -18.85 49.02 26.60
N TYR A 363 -17.83 49.00 25.74
CA TYR A 363 -17.63 47.89 24.81
C TYR A 363 -16.91 46.77 25.58
N TYR A 364 -17.66 45.78 26.05
CA TYR A 364 -17.18 44.67 26.87
C TYR A 364 -16.95 43.41 26.02
N GLY A 365 -16.01 42.53 26.38
CA GLY A 365 -15.95 41.15 25.87
C GLY A 365 -16.24 41.00 24.37
N THR A 366 -15.35 41.54 23.55
CA THR A 366 -15.42 41.39 22.08
C THR A 366 -14.79 40.07 21.64
N ASN A 367 -15.07 39.63 20.42
CA ASN A 367 -14.44 38.48 19.78
C ASN A 367 -13.20 38.87 18.94
N TYR A 368 -12.65 40.07 19.15
CA TYR A 368 -11.41 40.52 18.51
C TYR A 368 -10.23 39.59 18.84
N GLY A 369 -9.50 39.17 17.82
CA GLY A 369 -8.45 38.15 17.91
C GLY A 369 -8.98 36.71 17.80
N GLY A 370 -10.29 36.55 17.55
CA GLY A 370 -10.96 35.26 17.34
C GLY A 370 -10.77 34.30 18.51
N TRP A 371 -10.75 32.99 18.23
CA TRP A 371 -10.42 31.96 19.22
C TRP A 371 -9.04 32.20 19.86
N LYS A 372 -8.06 32.47 19.01
CA LYS A 372 -6.64 32.52 19.37
C LYS A 372 -6.36 33.58 20.43
N GLY A 373 -7.05 34.72 20.36
CA GLY A 373 -6.90 35.87 21.23
C GLY A 373 -7.78 35.87 22.49
N THR A 374 -8.49 34.79 22.81
CA THR A 374 -9.34 34.73 24.01
C THR A 374 -8.54 34.59 25.30
N ASP A 375 -9.04 35.16 26.40
CA ASP A 375 -8.42 34.97 27.72
C ASP A 375 -8.67 33.56 28.26
N LEU A 376 -9.86 32.98 27.97
CA LEU A 376 -10.25 31.61 28.35
C LEU A 376 -9.22 30.56 27.91
N ARG A 377 -8.67 30.72 26.70
CA ARG A 377 -7.63 29.83 26.16
C ARG A 377 -6.39 29.78 27.05
N TYR A 378 -6.00 30.89 27.66
CA TYR A 378 -4.86 31.00 28.56
C TYR A 378 -5.22 30.68 30.02
N ASP A 379 -6.23 31.33 30.58
CA ASP A 379 -6.50 31.34 32.03
C ASP A 379 -7.39 30.20 32.53
N ILE A 380 -8.22 29.63 31.66
CA ILE A 380 -9.19 28.61 32.03
C ILE A 380 -8.77 27.25 31.48
N LEU A 381 -8.52 27.16 30.17
CA LEU A 381 -8.13 25.89 29.56
C LEU A 381 -6.67 25.56 29.84
N GLY A 382 -5.79 26.56 29.81
CA GLY A 382 -4.34 26.32 29.76
C GLY A 382 -3.90 25.76 28.41
N ALA A 383 -4.63 26.11 27.34
CA ALA A 383 -4.35 25.67 25.98
C ALA A 383 -2.99 26.17 25.47
N THR A 384 -2.52 27.30 25.99
CA THR A 384 -1.20 27.90 25.76
C THR A 384 -0.65 28.50 27.05
N SER A 385 0.67 28.59 27.18
CA SER A 385 1.34 29.28 28.28
C SER A 385 1.59 30.77 28.02
N THR A 386 1.14 31.32 26.89
CA THR A 386 1.37 32.72 26.51
C THR A 386 0.07 33.51 26.49
N GLN A 387 0.06 34.63 27.20
CA GLN A 387 -1.07 35.56 27.24
C GLN A 387 -1.34 36.19 25.87
N PRO A 388 -2.60 36.46 25.50
CA PRO A 388 -2.90 37.27 24.32
C PRO A 388 -2.34 38.70 24.45
N SER A 389 -2.06 39.37 23.33
CA SER A 389 -1.38 40.68 23.32
C SER A 389 -2.12 41.78 24.09
N GLN A 390 -3.45 41.69 24.14
CA GLN A 390 -4.31 42.60 24.91
C GLN A 390 -4.95 41.89 26.11
N TYR A 391 -4.20 40.97 26.74
CA TYR A 391 -4.60 40.34 27.99
C TYR A 391 -4.94 41.41 29.05
N ASN A 392 -6.06 41.20 29.74
CA ASN A 392 -6.53 42.11 30.80
C ASN A 392 -6.79 43.57 30.33
N GLN A 393 -7.03 43.75 29.03
CA GLN A 393 -7.28 45.03 28.35
C GLN A 393 -8.49 44.92 27.41
N LEU A 394 -8.97 46.07 26.92
CA LEU A 394 -9.98 46.10 25.87
C LEU A 394 -9.40 45.53 24.57
N LYS A 395 -10.02 44.47 24.05
CA LYS A 395 -9.62 43.84 22.80
C LYS A 395 -10.14 44.64 21.61
N ASN A 396 -9.26 44.91 20.65
CA ASN A 396 -9.55 45.57 19.38
C ASN A 396 -8.89 44.81 18.21
N THR A 397 -8.92 45.36 17.00
CA THR A 397 -8.37 44.72 15.78
C THR A 397 -6.88 44.33 15.86
N SER A 398 -6.13 44.85 16.83
CA SER A 398 -4.71 44.50 17.06
C SER A 398 -4.51 43.35 18.06
N ASN A 399 -5.59 42.81 18.65
CA ASN A 399 -5.49 41.65 19.55
C ASN A 399 -5.01 40.42 18.77
N VAL A 400 -3.98 39.77 19.29
CA VAL A 400 -3.45 38.51 18.75
C VAL A 400 -3.21 37.53 19.88
N GLY A 401 -3.28 36.23 19.57
CA GLY A 401 -2.89 35.18 20.49
C GLY A 401 -1.77 34.31 19.95
N TYR A 402 -1.28 33.40 20.79
CA TYR A 402 -0.04 32.68 20.55
C TYR A 402 -0.23 31.18 20.71
N ASP A 403 0.48 30.42 19.88
CA ASP A 403 0.39 28.95 19.85
C ASP A 403 0.98 28.30 21.11
N ALA A 404 0.49 27.11 21.42
CA ALA A 404 1.08 26.27 22.46
C ALA A 404 2.45 25.76 22.03
N THR A 405 3.31 25.51 23.00
CA THR A 405 4.56 24.74 22.82
C THR A 405 4.50 23.46 23.62
N GLU A 406 5.37 22.48 23.35
CA GLU A 406 5.42 21.21 24.09
C GLU A 406 5.61 21.40 25.61
N ALA A 407 6.26 22.49 26.00
CA ALA A 407 6.40 22.87 27.41
C ALA A 407 5.05 23.14 28.10
N THR A 408 3.98 23.45 27.34
CA THR A 408 2.63 23.69 27.87
C THR A 408 2.05 22.43 28.52
N LEU A 409 2.28 21.25 27.93
CA LEU A 409 1.76 19.96 28.42
C LEU A 409 2.47 19.50 29.70
N THR A 410 3.78 19.71 29.75
CA THR A 410 4.64 19.27 30.86
C THR A 410 4.70 20.28 32.01
N ASN A 411 4.57 21.58 31.72
CA ASN A 411 4.53 22.67 32.69
C ASN A 411 3.25 23.50 32.53
N PRO A 412 2.07 22.93 32.84
CA PRO A 412 0.81 23.62 32.63
C PRO A 412 0.69 24.82 33.57
N LYS A 413 0.09 25.90 33.06
CA LYS A 413 -0.21 27.07 33.88
C LYS A 413 -1.12 26.66 35.05
N ALA A 414 -0.75 27.06 36.26
CA ALA A 414 -1.55 26.80 37.46
C ALA A 414 -2.97 27.37 37.33
N ASN A 415 -3.92 26.73 38.01
CA ASN A 415 -5.33 27.08 38.04
C ASN A 415 -6.03 27.00 36.66
N THR A 416 -5.57 26.11 35.79
CA THR A 416 -6.20 25.81 34.49
C THR A 416 -6.72 24.39 34.46
N LEU A 417 -7.60 24.09 33.51
CA LEU A 417 -8.11 22.75 33.28
C LEU A 417 -6.98 21.78 32.90
N LEU A 418 -6.04 22.21 32.05
CA LEU A 418 -4.86 21.40 31.74
C LEU A 418 -4.11 21.02 33.02
N ALA A 419 -3.85 21.97 33.93
CA ALA A 419 -3.20 21.67 35.21
C ALA A 419 -4.03 20.74 36.13
N ALA A 420 -5.36 20.72 35.95
CA ALA A 420 -6.26 19.84 36.71
C ALA A 420 -6.36 18.42 36.16
N LEU A 421 -5.84 18.15 34.96
CA LEU A 421 -5.78 16.81 34.38
C LEU A 421 -4.71 15.94 35.07
N PRO A 422 -4.92 14.61 35.14
CA PRO A 422 -3.90 13.66 35.58
C PRO A 422 -2.56 13.84 34.85
N SER A 423 -1.44 13.67 35.57
CA SER A 423 -0.11 13.90 35.01
C SER A 423 0.34 12.87 33.98
N ASP A 424 -0.09 11.62 34.16
CA ASP A 424 0.09 10.52 33.21
C ASP A 424 -0.63 10.80 31.88
N LEU A 425 -1.89 11.26 31.93
CA LEU A 425 -2.60 11.74 30.74
C LEU A 425 -1.83 12.88 30.05
N ARG A 426 -1.45 13.92 30.79
CA ARG A 426 -0.67 15.04 30.22
C ARG A 426 0.65 14.62 29.62
N GLY A 427 1.27 13.55 30.15
CA GLY A 427 2.53 13.02 29.66
C GLY A 427 2.45 12.43 28.25
N VAL A 428 1.25 12.07 27.79
CA VAL A 428 1.03 11.43 26.48
C VAL A 428 0.15 12.23 25.53
N MET A 429 -0.45 13.32 26.02
CA MET A 429 -1.18 14.28 25.18
C MET A 429 -0.26 14.87 24.12
N ARG A 430 -0.85 15.23 22.97
CA ARG A 430 -0.14 15.86 21.87
C ARG A 430 -0.78 17.20 21.53
N LEU A 431 0.04 18.15 21.12
CA LEU A 431 -0.46 19.43 20.63
C LEU A 431 -1.34 19.23 19.39
N TRP A 432 -2.47 19.93 19.37
CA TRP A 432 -3.44 19.87 18.30
C TRP A 432 -3.39 21.14 17.46
N THR A 433 -2.89 21.01 16.23
CA THR A 433 -2.99 22.07 15.22
C THR A 433 -4.34 21.97 14.52
N ARG A 434 -5.10 23.07 14.56
CA ARG A 434 -6.45 23.18 14.01
C ARG A 434 -6.64 24.53 13.32
N TYR A 435 -7.59 24.61 12.40
CA TYR A 435 -7.95 25.85 11.73
C TYR A 435 -9.13 26.51 12.43
N VAL A 436 -8.93 27.74 12.89
CA VAL A 436 -9.94 28.51 13.61
C VAL A 436 -10.02 29.90 13.02
N ASP A 437 -11.16 30.58 13.18
CA ASP A 437 -11.16 32.03 13.02
C ASP A 437 -10.29 32.67 14.12
N ALA A 438 -9.13 33.16 13.72
CA ALA A 438 -8.13 33.77 14.60
C ALA A 438 -8.18 35.30 14.60
N VAL A 439 -9.24 35.90 14.03
CA VAL A 439 -9.41 37.35 13.91
C VAL A 439 -10.72 37.81 14.55
N GLY A 440 -11.82 37.09 14.30
CA GLY A 440 -13.18 37.49 14.69
C GLY A 440 -13.57 38.83 14.06
N ASN A 441 -14.19 39.72 14.84
CA ASN A 441 -14.57 41.08 14.41
C ASN A 441 -15.64 41.11 13.31
N ASN A 442 -16.79 40.46 13.54
CA ASN A 442 -17.93 40.50 12.61
C ASN A 442 -17.48 40.20 11.16
N SER A 443 -16.74 39.11 10.98
CA SER A 443 -16.13 38.75 9.71
C SER A 443 -16.55 37.36 9.24
N ASP A 444 -16.82 37.25 7.94
CA ASP A 444 -17.05 36.00 7.24
C ASP A 444 -16.04 35.86 6.09
N VAL A 445 -14.77 35.64 6.45
CA VAL A 445 -13.60 35.79 5.55
C VAL A 445 -12.64 34.62 5.71
N ASP A 446 -12.24 34.00 4.59
CA ASP A 446 -11.35 32.83 4.57
C ASP A 446 -9.96 33.13 5.14
N ALA A 447 -9.39 34.29 4.83
CA ALA A 447 -8.07 34.71 5.31
C ALA A 447 -7.99 34.89 6.85
N ASN A 448 -9.14 34.91 7.53
CA ASN A 448 -9.19 34.94 8.99
C ASN A 448 -9.04 33.55 9.61
N ILE A 449 -9.24 32.50 8.81
CA ILE A 449 -9.04 31.12 9.22
C ILE A 449 -7.55 30.79 9.21
N LYS A 450 -7.01 30.53 10.40
CA LYS A 450 -5.56 30.32 10.59
C LYS A 450 -5.31 29.08 11.44
N ALA A 451 -4.21 28.40 11.13
CA ALA A 451 -3.70 27.33 11.98
C ALA A 451 -3.37 27.89 13.38
N THR A 452 -3.87 27.18 14.38
CA THR A 452 -3.66 27.45 15.81
C THR A 452 -3.33 26.14 16.51
N VAL A 453 -2.32 26.17 17.38
CA VAL A 453 -1.86 24.98 18.11
C VAL A 453 -2.31 25.06 19.57
N ASP A 454 -3.11 24.09 20.00
CA ASP A 454 -3.69 24.00 21.34
C ASP A 454 -3.21 22.74 22.07
N ALA A 455 -2.91 22.84 23.37
CA ALA A 455 -2.74 21.67 24.24
C ALA A 455 -4.10 21.02 24.62
N ILE A 456 -5.13 21.85 24.76
CA ILE A 456 -6.52 21.49 25.06
C ILE A 456 -7.38 22.60 24.45
N THR A 457 -8.56 22.27 23.93
CA THR A 457 -9.37 23.22 23.14
C THR A 457 -10.87 23.04 23.41
N LEU A 458 -11.69 23.86 22.76
CA LEU A 458 -13.13 23.64 22.63
C LEU A 458 -13.43 23.28 21.18
N LEU A 459 -14.52 22.55 20.95
CA LEU A 459 -14.94 22.27 19.58
C LEU A 459 -15.52 23.52 18.90
N ALA A 460 -15.24 23.68 17.61
CA ALA A 460 -15.82 24.71 16.75
C ALA A 460 -17.22 24.28 16.28
N GLU A 461 -18.01 25.25 15.80
CA GLU A 461 -19.34 24.98 15.26
C GLU A 461 -19.36 23.84 14.20
N PRO A 462 -18.48 23.83 13.17
CA PRO A 462 -18.44 22.74 12.19
C PRO A 462 -18.07 21.36 12.77
N GLU A 463 -17.37 21.32 13.90
CA GLU A 463 -16.99 20.06 14.54
C GLU A 463 -18.18 19.44 15.29
N ILE A 464 -19.20 20.24 15.64
CA ILE A 464 -20.39 19.83 16.39
C ILE A 464 -21.60 19.65 15.47
N PHE A 465 -21.83 20.60 14.57
CA PHE A 465 -23.05 20.72 13.78
C PHE A 465 -22.82 20.39 12.31
N ALA A 466 -23.85 19.83 11.67
CA ALA A 466 -23.82 19.48 10.25
C ALA A 466 -24.02 20.69 9.32
N SER A 467 -24.48 21.83 9.86
CA SER A 467 -24.79 23.03 9.07
C SER A 467 -24.45 24.29 9.83
N ARG A 468 -23.91 25.27 9.10
CA ARG A 468 -23.57 26.59 9.61
C ARG A 468 -24.77 27.33 10.18
N SER A 469 -24.58 27.94 11.35
CA SER A 469 -25.52 28.85 12.00
C SER A 469 -24.91 30.22 12.30
N TYR A 470 -23.72 30.28 12.91
CA TYR A 470 -23.16 31.51 13.48
C TYR A 470 -21.67 31.71 13.19
N ALA A 471 -20.90 30.63 13.04
CA ALA A 471 -19.47 30.69 12.79
C ALA A 471 -19.14 31.36 11.44
N ASN A 472 -17.86 31.71 11.27
CA ASN A 472 -17.32 32.06 9.96
C ASN A 472 -17.44 30.83 9.04
N GLN A 473 -18.07 30.99 7.87
CA GLN A 473 -18.41 29.87 6.99
C GLN A 473 -17.17 29.10 6.54
N TYR A 474 -16.03 29.79 6.44
CA TYR A 474 -14.81 29.17 5.98
C TYR A 474 -14.26 28.17 7.00
N GLU A 475 -14.64 28.25 8.29
CA GLU A 475 -14.31 27.18 9.26
C GLU A 475 -14.84 25.80 8.81
N TYR A 476 -15.95 25.74 8.05
CA TYR A 476 -16.51 24.49 7.49
C TYR A 476 -15.69 23.93 6.32
N ASN A 477 -14.84 24.75 5.69
CA ASN A 477 -13.95 24.29 4.62
C ASN A 477 -12.69 23.61 5.18
N HIS A 478 -12.34 23.87 6.44
CA HIS A 478 -11.10 23.42 7.07
C HIS A 478 -11.31 22.40 8.18
N ASN A 479 -12.51 22.35 8.78
CA ASN A 479 -12.83 21.44 9.87
C ASN A 479 -13.95 20.48 9.49
N THR A 480 -13.82 19.23 9.95
CA THR A 480 -14.82 18.18 9.74
C THR A 480 -15.61 17.93 11.02
N ARG A 481 -16.86 17.50 10.88
CA ARG A 481 -17.70 17.16 12.02
C ARG A 481 -17.19 15.90 12.72
N MET A 482 -17.07 15.95 14.05
CA MET A 482 -16.57 14.81 14.84
C MET A 482 -17.48 13.59 14.68
N ALA A 483 -16.88 12.40 14.54
CA ALA A 483 -17.60 11.14 14.41
C ALA A 483 -18.68 10.95 15.50
N TYR A 484 -18.42 11.35 16.74
CA TYR A 484 -19.39 11.28 17.84
C TYR A 484 -20.73 11.91 17.49
N TYR A 485 -20.73 13.12 16.94
CA TYR A 485 -21.96 13.81 16.55
C TYR A 485 -22.51 13.29 15.21
N THR A 486 -21.65 12.83 14.30
CA THR A 486 -22.05 12.14 13.06
C THR A 486 -22.83 10.87 13.34
N ASN A 487 -22.48 10.14 14.39
CA ASN A 487 -23.16 8.93 14.85
C ASN A 487 -24.50 9.21 15.57
N GLY A 488 -24.96 10.46 15.59
CA GLY A 488 -26.26 10.84 16.16
C GLY A 488 -26.25 11.09 17.67
N ASN A 489 -25.08 11.10 18.33
CA ASN A 489 -25.01 11.47 19.74
C ASN A 489 -25.41 12.95 19.95
N GLY A 490 -26.08 13.20 21.07
CA GLY A 490 -26.62 14.52 21.39
C GLY A 490 -25.55 15.57 21.71
N THR A 491 -25.89 16.82 21.47
CA THR A 491 -25.08 18.02 21.79
C THR A 491 -25.45 18.64 23.15
N ILE A 492 -26.51 18.15 23.80
CA ILE A 492 -26.95 18.62 25.11
C ILE A 492 -25.95 18.17 26.16
N LYS A 493 -25.41 19.12 26.93
CA LYS A 493 -24.59 18.85 28.11
C LYS A 493 -25.37 19.23 29.37
N LYS A 494 -25.20 18.45 30.43
CA LYS A 494 -25.72 18.72 31.77
C LYS A 494 -24.64 19.36 32.65
N LYS A 495 -25.02 19.92 33.79
CA LYS A 495 -24.04 20.49 34.73
C LYS A 495 -23.29 19.36 35.43
N HIS A 496 -21.96 19.41 35.47
CA HIS A 496 -21.16 18.38 36.16
C HIS A 496 -21.53 18.20 37.65
N SER A 497 -21.99 19.26 38.32
CA SER A 497 -22.42 19.22 39.73
C SER A 497 -23.92 18.98 39.93
N ASP A 498 -24.70 18.96 38.85
CA ASP A 498 -26.14 18.63 38.85
C ASP A 498 -26.51 18.11 37.45
N ALA A 499 -26.41 16.78 37.28
CA ALA A 499 -26.64 16.13 35.99
C ALA A 499 -28.11 16.19 35.51
N SER A 500 -29.04 16.76 36.29
CA SER A 500 -30.42 16.99 35.84
C SER A 500 -30.55 18.26 34.98
N ALA A 501 -29.73 19.28 35.24
CA ALA A 501 -29.82 20.60 34.64
C ALA A 501 -29.02 20.69 33.33
N ALA A 502 -29.69 20.99 32.22
CA ALA A 502 -29.00 21.31 30.96
C ALA A 502 -28.30 22.67 31.06
N VAL A 503 -27.13 22.77 30.44
CA VAL A 503 -26.30 23.98 30.47
C VAL A 503 -25.99 24.52 29.09
N LEU A 504 -25.78 25.83 29.03
CA LEU A 504 -25.14 26.50 27.91
C LEU A 504 -23.64 26.19 27.96
N TRP A 505 -23.02 25.82 26.85
CA TRP A 505 -21.58 25.53 26.82
C TRP A 505 -20.89 26.10 25.59
N TRP A 506 -19.65 26.53 25.77
CA TRP A 506 -18.90 27.30 24.78
C TRP A 506 -18.39 26.48 23.60
N GLU A 507 -18.35 27.12 22.43
CA GLU A 507 -17.62 26.66 21.24
C GLU A 507 -16.37 27.54 21.03
N SER A 508 -15.42 27.10 20.21
CA SER A 508 -14.25 27.93 19.87
C SER A 508 -14.54 29.01 18.81
N SER A 509 -15.64 28.89 18.07
CA SER A 509 -15.97 29.79 16.94
C SER A 509 -16.44 31.17 17.40
N PRO A 510 -15.89 32.27 16.86
CA PRO A 510 -16.48 33.60 16.94
C PRO A 510 -17.81 33.71 16.15
N LEU A 511 -18.76 34.52 16.63
CA LEU A 511 -19.93 34.89 15.82
C LEU A 511 -19.48 35.78 14.65
N CYS A 512 -19.73 35.36 13.42
CA CYS A 512 -19.27 36.08 12.23
C CYS A 512 -20.06 37.37 11.95
N SER A 513 -21.26 37.53 12.52
CA SER A 513 -22.18 38.65 12.27
C SER A 513 -22.16 39.72 13.37
N ASP A 514 -21.29 39.58 14.37
CA ASP A 514 -21.15 40.52 15.48
C ASP A 514 -19.72 40.51 16.05
N THR A 515 -19.36 41.58 16.73
CA THR A 515 -18.06 41.77 17.39
C THR A 515 -18.06 41.37 18.86
N PHE A 516 -19.21 41.08 19.47
CA PHE A 516 -19.34 40.84 20.91
C PHE A 516 -19.56 39.39 21.32
N HIS A 517 -19.88 38.52 20.37
CA HIS A 517 -20.35 37.17 20.69
C HIS A 517 -19.39 36.10 20.17
N LEU A 518 -19.35 35.00 20.92
CA LEU A 518 -18.80 33.72 20.48
C LEU A 518 -19.93 32.69 20.44
N CYS A 519 -19.74 31.67 19.61
CA CYS A 519 -20.68 30.57 19.45
C CYS A 519 -20.73 29.72 20.73
N ARG A 520 -21.89 29.14 20.98
CA ARG A 520 -22.16 28.23 22.09
C ARG A 520 -23.30 27.30 21.69
N VAL A 521 -23.40 26.18 22.38
CA VAL A 521 -24.59 25.32 22.30
C VAL A 521 -25.56 25.70 23.42
N ASN A 522 -26.84 25.83 23.09
CA ASN A 522 -27.88 26.13 24.06
C ASN A 522 -28.40 24.88 24.81
N THR A 523 -29.27 25.07 25.81
CA THR A 523 -29.80 23.98 26.64
C THR A 523 -30.66 22.97 25.88
N ASN A 524 -31.09 23.31 24.65
CA ASN A 524 -31.84 22.42 23.76
C ASN A 524 -30.92 21.69 22.76
N GLY A 525 -29.61 21.91 22.84
CA GLY A 525 -28.63 21.28 21.95
C GLY A 525 -28.45 22.00 20.61
N ASN A 526 -29.03 23.18 20.42
CA ASN A 526 -28.90 23.92 19.16
C ASN A 526 -27.73 24.89 19.22
N ALA A 527 -27.12 25.15 18.06
CA ALA A 527 -26.17 26.24 17.88
C ALA A 527 -26.79 27.56 18.36
N ASN A 528 -25.98 28.40 18.96
CA ASN A 528 -26.38 29.70 19.50
C ASN A 528 -25.13 30.59 19.67
N ALA A 529 -25.31 31.81 20.17
CA ALA A 529 -24.21 32.72 20.47
C ALA A 529 -24.40 33.41 21.81
N SER A 530 -23.31 33.78 22.46
CA SER A 530 -23.30 34.43 23.76
C SER A 530 -22.25 35.52 23.80
N ILE A 531 -22.55 36.58 24.55
CA ILE A 531 -21.61 37.68 24.72
C ILE A 531 -20.35 37.15 25.43
N ALA A 532 -19.15 37.56 25.00
CA ALA A 532 -17.90 36.96 25.43
C ALA A 532 -17.59 37.09 26.93
N TYR A 533 -18.25 38.03 27.63
CA TYR A 533 -18.11 38.22 29.08
C TYR A 533 -19.14 37.43 29.91
N TYR A 534 -20.01 36.64 29.28
CA TYR A 534 -20.96 35.77 29.97
C TYR A 534 -20.29 34.47 30.42
N SER A 535 -20.53 33.99 31.63
CA SER A 535 -19.98 32.68 32.05
C SER A 535 -20.89 31.54 31.58
N ASN A 536 -20.38 30.69 30.68
CA ASN A 536 -21.03 29.44 30.25
C ASN A 536 -20.24 28.22 30.79
N ALA A 537 -20.68 27.01 30.47
CA ALA A 537 -19.98 25.78 30.83
C ALA A 537 -18.90 25.39 29.79
N LEU A 538 -17.97 24.52 30.18
CA LEU A 538 -16.87 24.01 29.36
C LEU A 538 -17.06 22.53 29.01
N ALA A 539 -16.99 22.22 27.73
CA ALA A 539 -16.86 20.86 27.20
C ALA A 539 -15.55 20.80 26.38
N PRO A 540 -14.42 20.47 27.03
CA PRO A 540 -13.10 20.50 26.40
C PRO A 540 -12.90 19.33 25.44
N ALA A 541 -11.94 19.49 24.53
CA ALA A 541 -11.40 18.41 23.71
C ALA A 541 -9.87 18.45 23.69
N PHE A 542 -9.23 17.29 23.50
CA PHE A 542 -7.77 17.17 23.40
C PHE A 542 -7.38 15.99 22.50
N LYS A 543 -6.12 15.98 22.05
CA LYS A 543 -5.57 14.99 21.12
C LYS A 543 -4.56 14.08 21.81
N LEU A 544 -4.64 12.78 21.54
CA LEU A 544 -3.58 11.79 21.76
C LEU A 544 -2.94 11.35 20.46
#